data_AF-A0A942K6S5-F1
#
_entry.id   AF-A0A942K6S5-F1
#
_cell.length_a   1.000
_cell.length_b   1.000
_cell.length_c   1.000
_cell.angle_alpha   90.00
_cell.angle_beta   90.00
_cell.angle_gamma   90.00
#
_symmetry.space_group_name_H-M   'P 1'
#
loop_
_entity.id
_entity.type
_entity.pdbx_description
1 polymer ?
#
loop_
_entity_poly.entity_id
_entity_poly.type
_entity_poly.pdbx_seq_one_letter_code
_entity_poly.pdbx_strand_id
1 'polypeptide(L)'
;MWALLSPTVLNAALHTTQFWDGRAADLEEQAKGPIVNPIEMAIPDHDFAVARIASIPEYVARFAAAFPEAPEVTYVNIAHAIAAFERTLMTPDRFDDFLRGDVNALSEQEKAGLQVFINQGCAGCHIGPALGGTMLTRFGVVEAYWEATRDFVTPGTPTIPMDVGRFAVTHDPADLYVFKVPSLRNITRTYPYFHDGLVWGLRDATQVMARVQLGREISETDMDNLMAFYQALEGEVPAHALVIPVLPASTEQTPRPSNR
;
A
#
# COMPACT_ATOMS: atom_id res chain seq x y z
N MET A 1 15.64 -9.69 -7.89
CA MET A 1 14.59 -8.76 -7.43
C MET A 1 14.47 -8.97 -5.94
N TRP A 2 14.63 -7.93 -5.13
CA TRP A 2 14.47 -8.03 -3.68
C TRP A 2 13.01 -7.74 -3.34
N ALA A 3 12.46 -8.41 -2.34
CA ALA A 3 11.09 -8.17 -1.91
C ALA A 3 11.04 -6.85 -1.12
N LEU A 4 10.25 -5.89 -1.61
CA LEU A 4 9.88 -4.70 -0.85
C LEU A 4 8.84 -5.07 0.20
N LEU A 5 8.68 -4.22 1.22
CA LEU A 5 7.56 -4.33 2.14
C LEU A 5 6.25 -4.25 1.34
N SER A 6 5.38 -5.24 1.54
CA SER A 6 4.04 -5.25 0.93
C SER A 6 3.15 -4.19 1.62
N PRO A 7 2.72 -3.14 0.92
CA PRO A 7 1.78 -2.17 1.49
C PRO A 7 0.39 -2.80 1.64
N THR A 8 -0.45 -2.20 2.48
CA THR A 8 -1.85 -2.63 2.64
C THR A 8 -2.66 -2.39 1.35
N VAL A 9 -3.61 -3.29 1.05
CA VAL A 9 -4.62 -3.11 0.00
C VAL A 9 -5.79 -2.21 0.46
N LEU A 10 -5.92 -2.00 1.76
CA LEU A 10 -6.98 -1.15 2.34
C LEU A 10 -6.78 0.29 1.89
N ASN A 11 -7.84 0.91 1.36
CA ASN A 11 -7.84 2.25 0.78
C ASN A 11 -6.90 2.46 -0.43
N ALA A 12 -6.29 1.40 -0.98
CA ALA A 12 -5.32 1.52 -2.09
C ALA A 12 -5.93 2.12 -3.36
N ALA A 13 -7.26 1.99 -3.53
CA ALA A 13 -8.01 2.61 -4.62
C ALA A 13 -8.02 4.14 -4.58
N LEU A 14 -7.66 4.77 -3.45
CA LEU A 14 -7.57 6.23 -3.32
C LEU A 14 -6.24 6.78 -3.82
N HIS A 15 -5.26 5.93 -4.13
CA HIS A 15 -3.95 6.35 -4.63
C HIS A 15 -4.02 6.72 -6.12
N THR A 16 -3.19 7.67 -6.55
CA THR A 16 -3.07 8.05 -7.97
C THR A 16 -2.16 7.12 -8.77
N THR A 17 -1.28 6.39 -8.09
CA THR A 17 -0.43 5.31 -8.65
C THR A 17 -0.25 4.21 -7.61
N GLN A 18 0.14 3.01 -8.06
CA GLN A 18 0.37 1.85 -7.21
C GLN A 18 1.85 1.46 -7.14
N PHE A 19 2.19 0.63 -6.14
CA PHE A 19 3.55 0.32 -5.71
C PHE A 19 4.34 1.50 -5.13
N TRP A 20 5.50 1.22 -4.54
CA TRP A 20 6.37 2.23 -3.92
C TRP A 20 7.03 3.17 -4.93
N ASP A 21 7.25 2.72 -6.16
CA ASP A 21 7.86 3.48 -7.26
C ASP A 21 6.82 4.18 -8.16
N GLY A 22 5.53 3.91 -7.93
CA GLY A 22 4.42 4.44 -8.73
C GLY A 22 4.40 3.91 -10.16
N ARG A 23 4.87 2.69 -10.40
CA ARG A 23 5.01 2.12 -11.77
C ARG A 23 3.70 1.70 -12.42
N ALA A 24 2.63 1.51 -11.65
CA ALA A 24 1.30 1.17 -12.17
C ALA A 24 0.35 2.35 -11.96
N ALA A 25 -0.43 2.70 -12.98
CA ALA A 25 -1.33 3.85 -12.98
C ALA A 25 -2.56 3.63 -12.09
N ASP A 26 -3.04 2.40 -11.98
CA ASP A 26 -4.24 2.04 -11.23
C ASP A 26 -4.16 0.61 -10.68
N LEU A 27 -5.25 0.16 -10.04
CA LEU A 27 -5.36 -1.18 -9.46
C LEU A 27 -5.46 -2.27 -10.55
N GLU A 28 -6.08 -1.96 -11.69
CA GLU A 28 -6.19 -2.89 -12.83
C GLU A 28 -4.83 -3.21 -13.44
N GLU A 29 -3.94 -2.23 -13.55
CA GLU A 29 -2.56 -2.44 -13.97
C GLU A 29 -1.75 -3.13 -12.87
N GLN A 30 -1.93 -2.72 -11.61
CA GLN A 30 -1.24 -3.31 -10.46
C GLN A 30 -1.53 -4.81 -10.33
N ALA A 31 -2.79 -5.22 -10.41
CA ALA A 31 -3.23 -6.60 -10.17
C ALA A 31 -2.62 -7.61 -11.17
N LYS A 32 -2.13 -7.14 -12.32
CA LYS A 32 -1.45 -7.96 -13.33
C LYS A 32 -0.03 -8.34 -12.95
N GLY A 33 0.64 -7.53 -12.12
CA GLY A 33 2.05 -7.73 -11.75
C GLY A 33 2.27 -8.98 -10.88
N PRO A 34 1.61 -9.09 -9.71
CA PRO A 34 1.86 -10.16 -8.74
C PRO A 34 1.68 -11.58 -9.27
N ILE A 35 0.69 -11.76 -10.15
CA ILE A 35 0.30 -13.08 -10.66
C ILE A 35 1.49 -13.78 -11.34
N VAL A 36 2.27 -13.06 -12.16
CA VAL A 36 3.41 -13.62 -12.91
C VAL A 36 4.77 -13.26 -12.34
N ASN A 37 4.83 -12.50 -11.24
CA ASN A 37 6.10 -12.19 -10.60
C ASN A 37 6.67 -13.45 -9.95
N PRO A 38 7.91 -13.89 -10.32
CA PRO A 38 8.50 -15.15 -9.85
C PRO A 38 8.79 -15.20 -8.34
N ILE A 39 8.78 -14.06 -7.64
CA ILE A 39 8.95 -14.01 -6.18
C ILE A 39 7.65 -13.69 -5.43
N GLU A 40 6.51 -13.63 -6.12
CA GLU A 40 5.17 -13.41 -5.55
C GLU A 40 4.28 -14.63 -5.78
N MET A 41 3.36 -14.61 -6.77
CA MET A 41 2.49 -15.76 -7.07
C MET A 41 3.11 -16.77 -8.03
N ALA A 42 4.14 -16.38 -8.80
CA ALA A 42 4.93 -17.23 -9.67
C ALA A 42 4.13 -18.09 -10.68
N ILE A 43 3.00 -17.59 -11.18
CA ILE A 43 2.32 -18.22 -12.31
C ILE A 43 3.20 -18.08 -13.56
N PRO A 44 3.38 -19.15 -14.38
CA PRO A 44 4.34 -19.12 -15.49
C PRO A 44 4.15 -17.97 -16.49
N ASP A 45 2.89 -17.70 -16.85
CA ASP A 45 2.51 -16.65 -17.79
C ASP A 45 1.00 -16.33 -17.67
N HIS A 46 0.55 -15.29 -18.38
CA HIS A 46 -0.84 -14.87 -18.37
C HIS A 46 -1.79 -15.94 -18.93
N ASP A 47 -1.36 -16.69 -19.96
CA ASP A 47 -2.18 -17.70 -20.61
C ASP A 47 -2.45 -18.88 -19.67
N PHE A 48 -1.47 -19.28 -18.86
CA PHE A 48 -1.64 -20.28 -17.82
C PHE A 48 -2.65 -19.82 -16.76
N ALA A 49 -2.56 -18.57 -16.31
CA ALA A 49 -3.51 -18.00 -15.34
C ALA A 49 -4.96 -18.07 -15.88
N VAL A 50 -5.14 -17.62 -17.13
CA VAL A 50 -6.44 -17.64 -17.80
C VAL A 50 -6.95 -19.06 -18.00
N ALA A 51 -6.12 -19.96 -18.54
CA ALA A 51 -6.49 -21.36 -18.79
C ALA A 51 -6.94 -22.07 -17.50
N ARG A 52 -6.31 -21.76 -16.37
CA ARG A 52 -6.68 -22.35 -15.09
C ARG A 52 -8.06 -21.88 -14.62
N ILE A 53 -8.35 -20.59 -14.67
CA ILE A 53 -9.67 -20.05 -14.27
C ILE A 53 -10.77 -20.46 -15.27
N ALA A 54 -10.48 -20.41 -16.58
CA ALA A 54 -11.40 -20.77 -17.65
C ALA A 54 -11.77 -22.28 -17.66
N SER A 55 -10.94 -23.14 -17.08
CA SER A 55 -11.24 -24.58 -16.97
C SER A 55 -12.32 -24.93 -15.94
N ILE A 56 -12.79 -23.96 -15.16
CA ILE A 56 -13.74 -24.14 -14.06
C ILE A 56 -15.10 -23.55 -14.46
N PRO A 57 -16.14 -24.40 -14.71
CA PRO A 57 -17.42 -23.94 -15.26
C PRO A 57 -18.11 -22.84 -14.45
N GLU A 58 -18.00 -22.90 -13.12
CA GLU A 58 -18.61 -21.89 -12.25
C GLU A 58 -17.93 -20.52 -12.40
N TYR A 59 -16.61 -20.46 -12.56
CA TYR A 59 -15.94 -19.19 -12.85
C TYR A 59 -16.35 -18.66 -14.23
N VAL A 60 -16.38 -19.50 -15.26
CA VAL A 60 -16.85 -19.07 -16.60
C VAL A 60 -18.24 -18.44 -16.53
N ALA A 61 -19.18 -19.06 -15.80
CA ALA A 61 -20.52 -18.50 -15.60
C ALA A 61 -20.49 -17.16 -14.83
N ARG A 62 -19.68 -17.05 -13.77
CA ARG A 62 -19.53 -15.80 -12.99
C ARG A 62 -18.91 -14.67 -13.82
N PHE A 63 -17.91 -14.95 -14.65
CA PHE A 63 -17.30 -13.98 -15.56
C PHE A 63 -18.31 -13.52 -16.63
N ALA A 64 -19.05 -14.44 -17.23
CA ALA A 64 -20.10 -14.09 -18.20
C ALA A 64 -21.19 -13.19 -17.58
N ALA A 65 -21.54 -13.42 -16.31
CA ALA A 65 -22.49 -12.59 -15.58
C ALA A 65 -21.92 -11.21 -15.20
N ALA A 66 -20.64 -11.14 -14.80
CA ALA A 66 -19.98 -9.90 -14.39
C ALA A 66 -19.59 -9.00 -15.59
N PHE A 67 -19.33 -9.59 -16.76
CA PHE A 67 -18.84 -8.90 -17.96
C PHE A 67 -19.70 -9.24 -19.19
N PRO A 68 -20.97 -8.80 -19.27
CA PRO A 68 -21.89 -9.21 -20.33
C PRO A 68 -21.44 -8.82 -21.75
N GLU A 69 -20.63 -7.76 -21.88
CA GLU A 69 -20.07 -7.30 -23.17
C GLU A 69 -18.79 -8.05 -23.57
N ALA A 70 -18.12 -8.71 -22.62
CA ALA A 70 -16.90 -9.47 -22.81
C ALA A 70 -16.90 -10.70 -21.89
N PRO A 71 -17.79 -11.68 -22.15
CA PRO A 71 -18.11 -12.75 -21.19
C PRO A 71 -17.00 -13.79 -21.01
N GLU A 72 -15.97 -13.75 -21.85
CA GLU A 72 -14.83 -14.65 -21.77
C GLU A 72 -13.96 -14.34 -20.54
N VAL A 73 -13.37 -15.40 -19.98
CA VAL A 73 -12.34 -15.26 -18.95
C VAL A 73 -11.07 -14.76 -19.64
N THR A 74 -10.74 -13.49 -19.43
CA THR A 74 -9.52 -12.86 -19.95
C THR A 74 -8.66 -12.38 -18.79
N TYR A 75 -7.36 -12.21 -19.04
CA TYR A 75 -6.45 -11.68 -18.02
C TYR A 75 -6.83 -10.26 -17.58
N VAL A 76 -7.37 -9.47 -18.51
CA VAL A 76 -7.93 -8.13 -18.25
C VAL A 76 -9.12 -8.22 -17.30
N ASN A 77 -10.07 -9.12 -17.56
CA ASN A 77 -11.25 -9.29 -16.70
C ASN A 77 -10.86 -9.81 -15.30
N ILE A 78 -9.83 -10.66 -15.19
CA ILE A 78 -9.29 -11.11 -13.89
C ILE A 78 -8.78 -9.90 -13.10
N ALA A 79 -7.94 -9.06 -13.73
CA ALA A 79 -7.42 -7.85 -13.09
C ALA A 79 -8.54 -6.86 -12.72
N HIS A 80 -9.53 -6.66 -13.60
CA HIS A 80 -10.69 -5.81 -13.33
C HIS A 80 -11.52 -6.32 -12.14
N ALA A 81 -11.73 -7.63 -12.03
CA ALA A 81 -12.48 -8.23 -10.92
C ALA A 81 -11.76 -8.03 -9.58
N ILE A 82 -10.44 -8.21 -9.54
CA ILE A 82 -9.60 -7.94 -8.35
C ILE A 82 -9.69 -6.45 -7.98
N ALA A 83 -9.43 -5.58 -8.94
CA ALA A 83 -9.44 -4.13 -8.74
C ALA A 83 -10.83 -3.61 -8.31
N ALA A 84 -11.91 -4.21 -8.81
CA ALA A 84 -13.27 -3.90 -8.39
C ALA A 84 -13.52 -4.31 -6.92
N PHE A 85 -13.03 -5.47 -6.50
CA PHE A 85 -13.08 -5.89 -5.10
C PHE A 85 -12.26 -4.96 -4.20
N GLU A 86 -11.03 -4.62 -4.59
CA GLU A 86 -10.14 -3.71 -3.83
C GLU A 86 -10.73 -2.32 -3.65
N ARG A 87 -11.52 -1.81 -4.61
CA ARG A 87 -12.28 -0.55 -4.46
C ARG A 87 -13.33 -0.59 -3.35
N THR A 88 -13.75 -1.78 -2.92
CA THR A 88 -14.67 -1.93 -1.77
C THR A 88 -13.93 -1.97 -0.43
N LEU A 89 -12.61 -2.06 -0.42
CA LEU A 89 -11.77 -2.19 0.78
C LEU A 89 -11.48 -0.82 1.42
N MET A 90 -12.53 -0.03 1.61
CA MET A 90 -12.45 1.28 2.25
C MET A 90 -12.63 1.13 3.76
N THR A 91 -11.79 1.82 4.53
CA THR A 91 -11.83 1.77 6.01
C THR A 91 -12.00 3.18 6.55
N PRO A 92 -13.20 3.78 6.49
CA PRO A 92 -13.44 5.07 7.12
C PRO A 92 -13.16 5.00 8.62
N ASP A 93 -12.69 6.10 9.18
CA ASP A 93 -12.25 6.19 10.57
C ASP A 93 -12.76 7.47 11.27
N ARG A 94 -12.35 7.67 12.52
CA ARG A 94 -12.79 8.81 13.34
C ARG A 94 -12.31 10.16 12.80
N PHE A 95 -11.21 10.17 12.03
CA PHE A 95 -10.78 11.39 11.36
C PHE A 95 -11.73 11.76 10.21
N ASP A 96 -12.34 10.79 9.51
CA ASP A 96 -13.39 11.10 8.54
C ASP A 96 -14.64 11.71 9.20
N ASP A 97 -15.05 11.18 10.36
CA ASP A 97 -16.19 11.73 11.12
C ASP A 97 -15.91 13.19 11.53
N PHE A 98 -14.70 13.47 11.99
CA PHE A 98 -14.23 14.82 12.28
C PHE A 98 -14.28 15.75 11.07
N LEU A 99 -13.78 15.29 9.91
CA LEU A 99 -13.82 16.06 8.66
C LEU A 99 -15.26 16.29 8.15
N ARG A 100 -16.21 15.42 8.50
CA ARG A 100 -17.64 15.60 8.19
C ARG A 100 -18.36 16.55 9.15
N GLY A 101 -17.66 17.09 10.14
CA GLY A 101 -18.16 18.15 11.03
C GLY A 101 -18.44 17.68 12.46
N ASP A 102 -18.23 16.40 12.80
CA ASP A 102 -18.28 15.97 14.19
C ASP A 102 -16.98 16.30 14.91
N VAL A 103 -16.89 17.53 15.44
CA VAL A 103 -15.72 18.01 16.18
C VAL A 103 -15.38 17.19 17.43
N ASN A 104 -16.30 16.33 17.90
CA ASN A 104 -16.09 15.47 19.06
C ASN A 104 -15.65 14.06 18.68
N ALA A 105 -15.56 13.72 17.39
CA ALA A 105 -15.04 12.44 16.92
C ALA A 105 -13.56 12.24 17.29
N LEU A 106 -12.82 13.34 17.43
CA LEU A 106 -11.47 13.36 17.98
C LEU A 106 -11.47 13.87 19.42
N SER A 107 -10.68 13.21 20.26
CA SER A 107 -10.27 13.72 21.57
C SER A 107 -9.37 14.96 21.45
N GLU A 108 -9.18 15.68 22.56
CA GLU A 108 -8.29 16.85 22.58
C GLU A 108 -6.83 16.50 22.28
N GLN A 109 -6.38 15.30 22.68
CA GLN A 109 -5.03 14.84 22.36
C GLN A 109 -4.86 14.51 20.87
N GLU A 110 -5.87 13.89 20.25
CA GLU A 110 -5.88 13.62 18.81
C GLU A 110 -5.92 14.93 17.99
N LYS A 111 -6.68 15.93 18.44
CA LYS A 111 -6.67 17.28 17.84
C LYS A 111 -5.31 17.95 17.97
N ALA A 112 -4.67 17.83 19.14
CA ALA A 112 -3.30 18.32 19.33
C ALA A 112 -2.32 17.59 18.38
N GLY A 113 -2.49 16.29 18.17
CA GLY A 113 -1.72 15.50 17.21
C GLY A 113 -1.90 15.94 15.77
N LEU A 114 -3.14 16.18 15.36
CA LEU A 114 -3.46 16.76 14.04
C LEU A 114 -2.80 18.14 13.87
N GLN A 115 -2.81 18.97 14.91
CA GLN A 115 -2.17 20.28 14.88
C GLN A 115 -0.64 20.17 14.74
N VAL A 116 -0.01 19.24 15.46
CA VAL A 116 1.42 18.92 15.31
C VAL A 116 1.70 18.45 13.89
N PHE A 117 0.91 17.52 13.35
CA PHE A 117 1.06 16.97 12.01
C PHE A 117 1.06 18.07 10.93
N ILE A 118 0.14 19.05 11.06
CA ILE A 118 0.06 20.20 10.15
C ILE A 118 1.26 21.14 10.36
N ASN A 119 1.56 21.53 11.60
CA ASN A 119 2.59 22.53 11.91
C ASN A 119 4.03 22.05 11.67
N GLN A 120 4.25 20.74 11.79
CA GLN A 120 5.54 20.13 11.45
C GLN A 120 5.76 20.10 9.94
N GLY A 121 4.69 20.14 9.13
CA GLY A 121 4.76 20.14 7.68
C GLY A 121 4.50 18.77 7.05
N CYS A 122 4.07 17.77 7.82
CA CYS A 122 3.72 16.43 7.32
C CYS A 122 2.61 16.53 6.27
N ALA A 123 1.65 17.43 6.49
CA ALA A 123 0.56 17.76 5.57
C ALA A 123 1.02 18.44 4.26
N GLY A 124 2.32 18.68 4.05
CA GLY A 124 2.85 19.07 2.75
C GLY A 124 2.93 17.91 1.76
N CYS A 125 3.05 16.67 2.26
CA CYS A 125 3.13 15.46 1.43
C CYS A 125 1.97 14.47 1.68
N HIS A 126 1.57 14.32 2.94
CA HIS A 126 0.53 13.39 3.36
C HIS A 126 -0.84 14.06 3.31
N ILE A 127 -1.40 14.15 2.10
CA ILE A 127 -2.62 14.90 1.80
C ILE A 127 -3.72 14.04 1.19
N GLY A 128 -4.92 14.62 1.11
CA GLY A 128 -6.07 14.01 0.46
C GLY A 128 -6.69 12.87 1.28
N PRO A 129 -7.64 12.13 0.68
CA PRO A 129 -8.43 11.13 1.40
C PRO A 129 -7.63 9.99 2.02
N ALA A 130 -6.45 9.66 1.50
CA ALA A 130 -5.59 8.61 2.06
C ALA A 130 -4.43 9.17 2.92
N LEU A 131 -4.33 10.50 3.10
CA LEU A 131 -3.18 11.15 3.74
C LEU A 131 -1.85 10.67 3.12
N GLY A 132 -1.80 10.68 1.79
CA GLY A 132 -0.73 10.08 1.00
C GLY A 132 -1.26 9.44 -0.28
N GLY A 133 -0.38 8.79 -1.04
CA GLY A 133 -0.69 8.06 -2.26
C GLY A 133 -0.94 8.92 -3.51
N THR A 134 -0.85 10.24 -3.40
CA THR A 134 -1.16 11.18 -4.49
C THR A 134 0.05 11.79 -5.16
N MET A 135 1.24 11.65 -4.56
CA MET A 135 2.47 12.25 -5.06
C MET A 135 3.67 11.31 -4.90
N LEU A 136 4.69 11.57 -5.71
CA LEU A 136 6.00 10.97 -5.59
C LEU A 136 7.00 12.03 -5.14
N THR A 137 7.84 11.69 -4.17
CA THR A 137 8.82 12.61 -3.60
C THR A 137 10.09 11.87 -3.20
N ARG A 138 11.19 12.61 -3.11
CA ARG A 138 12.47 12.09 -2.64
C ARG A 138 12.34 11.69 -1.17
N PHE A 139 12.76 10.47 -0.84
CA PHE A 139 12.98 10.06 0.54
C PHE A 139 14.39 10.48 0.95
N GLY A 140 14.47 11.42 1.88
CA GLY A 140 15.67 12.15 2.25
C GLY A 140 15.84 13.45 1.47
N VAL A 141 14.93 14.42 1.67
CA VAL A 141 15.03 15.76 1.08
C VAL A 141 16.13 16.59 1.76
N VAL A 142 16.25 16.45 3.08
CA VAL A 142 17.21 17.19 3.92
C VAL A 142 18.47 16.36 4.17
N GLU A 143 18.29 15.08 4.47
CA GLU A 143 19.36 14.13 4.77
C GLU A 143 19.07 12.80 4.09
N ALA A 144 20.11 12.07 3.69
CA ALA A 144 19.96 10.73 3.14
C ALA A 144 19.20 9.77 4.08
N TYR A 145 18.13 9.15 3.60
CA TYR A 145 17.31 8.27 4.44
C TYR A 145 18.08 7.06 4.96
N TRP A 146 19.00 6.51 4.17
CA TRP A 146 19.79 5.32 4.55
C TRP A 146 20.75 5.59 5.71
N GLU A 147 21.14 6.85 5.95
CA GLU A 147 21.93 7.20 7.14
C GLU A 147 21.07 7.19 8.40
N ALA A 148 19.85 7.70 8.30
CA ALA A 148 18.87 7.71 9.40
C ALA A 148 18.27 6.32 9.69
N THR A 149 18.24 5.41 8.72
CA THR A 149 17.73 4.04 8.91
C THR A 149 18.82 3.00 9.19
N ARG A 150 20.11 3.37 9.11
CA ARG A 150 21.25 2.44 9.26
C ARG A 150 21.21 1.66 10.56
N ASP A 151 20.86 2.31 11.66
CA ASP A 151 20.92 1.71 12.99
C ASP A 151 19.77 0.70 13.23
N PHE A 152 18.78 0.66 12.33
CA PHE A 152 17.69 -0.33 12.33
C PHE A 152 18.03 -1.58 11.51
N VAL A 153 19.18 -1.60 10.82
CA VAL A 153 19.65 -2.78 10.08
C VAL A 153 20.11 -3.84 11.07
N THR A 154 19.43 -5.00 11.05
CA THR A 154 19.83 -6.15 11.87
C THR A 154 21.02 -6.87 11.22
N PRO A 155 22.19 -6.99 11.91
CA PRO A 155 23.34 -7.70 11.37
C PRO A 155 23.01 -9.14 10.96
N GLY A 156 23.44 -9.53 9.75
CA GLY A 156 23.17 -10.86 9.20
C GLY A 156 21.79 -11.03 8.55
N THR A 157 20.95 -10.00 8.54
CA THR A 157 19.70 -10.00 7.77
C THR A 157 19.95 -9.45 6.37
N PRO A 158 19.48 -10.11 5.30
CA PRO A 158 19.53 -9.53 3.96
C PRO A 158 18.77 -8.20 3.93
N THR A 159 19.46 -7.11 3.63
CA THR A 159 18.82 -5.83 3.34
C THR A 159 18.74 -5.61 1.84
N ILE A 160 17.75 -4.84 1.41
CA ILE A 160 17.67 -4.39 0.03
C ILE A 160 18.87 -3.46 -0.21
N PRO A 161 19.76 -3.75 -1.17
CA PRO A 161 20.83 -2.83 -1.52
C PRO A 161 20.19 -1.53 -2.02
N MET A 162 20.25 -0.48 -1.20
CA MET A 162 19.87 0.92 -1.49
C MET A 162 18.86 1.05 -2.64
N ASP A 163 17.58 0.82 -2.33
CA ASP A 163 16.50 0.91 -3.32
C ASP A 163 16.49 2.29 -3.97
N VAL A 164 16.63 2.31 -5.29
CA VAL A 164 16.70 3.54 -6.09
C VAL A 164 15.32 4.14 -6.37
N GLY A 165 14.24 3.45 -5.97
CA GLY A 165 12.86 3.90 -6.11
C GLY A 165 12.45 4.07 -7.56
N ARG A 166 11.79 5.19 -7.88
CA ARG A 166 11.25 5.51 -9.21
C ARG A 166 12.28 5.47 -10.33
N PHE A 167 13.55 5.72 -10.04
CA PHE A 167 14.64 5.58 -11.02
C PHE A 167 14.67 4.18 -11.67
N ALA A 168 14.32 3.12 -10.93
CA ALA A 168 14.27 1.76 -11.49
C ALA A 168 13.25 1.61 -12.64
N VAL A 169 12.29 2.53 -12.71
CA VAL A 169 11.24 2.60 -13.73
C VAL A 169 11.64 3.57 -14.85
N THR A 170 12.01 4.80 -14.48
CA THR A 170 12.16 5.91 -15.44
C THR A 170 13.57 6.04 -16.02
N HIS A 171 14.58 5.56 -15.31
CA HIS A 171 16.01 5.75 -15.61
C HIS A 171 16.43 7.24 -15.67
N ASP A 172 15.61 8.16 -15.16
CA ASP A 172 15.93 9.58 -15.07
C ASP A 172 16.69 9.85 -13.75
N PRO A 173 17.93 10.34 -13.76
CA PRO A 173 18.68 10.67 -12.54
C PRO A 173 17.93 11.57 -11.55
N ALA A 174 16.98 12.39 -11.99
CA ALA A 174 16.14 13.22 -11.12
C ALA A 174 15.26 12.37 -10.18
N ASP A 175 14.90 11.14 -10.59
CA ASP A 175 14.03 10.20 -9.86
C ASP A 175 14.78 9.27 -8.90
N LEU A 176 16.09 9.44 -8.71
CA LEU A 176 16.86 8.67 -7.74
C LEU A 176 16.30 8.87 -6.33
N TYR A 177 15.91 7.77 -5.67
CA TYR A 177 15.34 7.73 -4.32
C TYR A 177 13.99 8.45 -4.19
N VAL A 178 13.29 8.61 -5.31
CA VAL A 178 11.91 9.11 -5.34
C VAL A 178 10.95 7.95 -5.13
N PHE A 179 10.03 8.09 -4.19
CA PHE A 179 9.01 7.09 -3.86
C PHE A 179 7.64 7.74 -3.82
N LYS A 180 6.61 6.94 -4.09
CA LYS A 180 5.22 7.32 -3.79
C LYS A 180 5.08 7.53 -2.29
N VAL A 181 4.56 8.68 -1.89
CA VAL A 181 4.23 8.95 -0.49
C VAL A 181 3.21 7.91 -0.03
N PRO A 182 3.48 7.09 0.99
CA PRO A 182 2.54 6.07 1.43
C PRO A 182 1.33 6.70 2.12
N SER A 183 0.18 6.02 2.04
CA SER A 183 -1.01 6.35 2.85
C SER A 183 -0.69 6.17 4.33
N LEU A 184 -1.27 7.03 5.17
CA LEU A 184 -1.21 6.90 6.63
C LEU A 184 -2.47 6.28 7.24
N ARG A 185 -3.48 5.94 6.41
CA ARG A 185 -4.64 5.17 6.89
C ARG A 185 -4.16 3.83 7.43
N ASN A 186 -4.62 3.46 8.62
CA ASN A 186 -4.24 2.23 9.33
C ASN A 186 -2.73 2.10 9.64
N ILE A 187 -1.98 3.21 9.67
CA ILE A 187 -0.51 3.18 9.84
C ILE A 187 -0.06 2.45 11.11
N THR A 188 -0.85 2.48 12.18
CA THR A 188 -0.58 1.78 13.44
C THR A 188 -0.65 0.25 13.34
N ARG A 189 -1.24 -0.29 12.26
CA ARG A 189 -1.46 -1.73 12.03
C ARG A 189 -0.61 -2.31 10.90
N THR A 190 0.23 -1.50 10.26
CA THR A 190 1.00 -1.89 9.06
C THR A 190 2.51 -1.81 9.28
N TYR A 191 2.98 -2.11 10.50
CA TYR A 191 4.40 -2.26 10.77
C TYR A 191 4.97 -3.52 10.08
N PRO A 192 6.28 -3.57 9.78
CA PRO A 192 7.27 -2.49 9.91
C PRO A 192 7.10 -1.39 8.84
N TYR A 193 7.89 -0.32 8.90
CA TYR A 193 7.72 0.90 8.11
C TYR A 193 8.78 1.07 7.02
N PHE A 194 8.45 1.95 6.07
CA PHE A 194 9.21 2.27 4.84
C PHE A 194 9.22 1.13 3.81
N HIS A 195 9.80 1.40 2.64
CA HIS A 195 9.79 0.49 1.48
C HIS A 195 10.56 -0.82 1.73
N ASP A 196 11.53 -0.80 2.65
CA ASP A 196 12.38 -1.94 3.00
C ASP A 196 11.96 -2.63 4.31
N GLY A 197 11.00 -2.08 5.05
CA GLY A 197 10.48 -2.68 6.28
C GLY A 197 11.51 -2.76 7.42
N LEU A 198 12.54 -1.92 7.44
CA LEU A 198 13.59 -1.99 8.47
C LEU A 198 13.16 -1.40 9.82
N VAL A 199 12.30 -0.38 9.83
CA VAL A 199 11.95 0.36 11.04
C VAL A 199 10.66 -0.20 11.64
N TRP A 200 10.73 -0.79 12.83
CA TRP A 200 9.56 -1.42 13.47
C TRP A 200 8.71 -0.46 14.30
N GLY A 201 9.32 0.57 14.89
CA GLY A 201 8.65 1.52 15.77
C GLY A 201 7.99 2.67 14.98
N LEU A 202 6.72 2.95 15.24
CA LEU A 202 6.04 4.08 14.57
C LEU A 202 6.61 5.42 15.00
N ARG A 203 7.01 5.53 16.28
CA ARG A 203 7.72 6.69 16.81
C ARG A 203 9.04 6.92 16.08
N ASP A 204 9.82 5.86 15.91
CA ASP A 204 11.10 5.91 15.19
C ASP A 204 10.89 6.33 13.74
N ALA A 205 9.92 5.71 13.04
CA ALA A 205 9.60 6.06 11.67
C ALA A 205 9.16 7.53 11.53
N THR A 206 8.37 8.02 12.49
CA THR A 206 7.90 9.41 12.53
C THR A 206 9.05 10.39 12.78
N GLN A 207 9.97 10.05 13.69
CA GLN A 207 11.16 10.84 13.97
C GLN A 207 12.15 10.84 12.79
N VAL A 208 12.32 9.70 12.13
CA VAL A 208 13.10 9.61 10.87
C VAL A 208 12.50 10.53 9.82
N MET A 209 11.18 10.50 9.60
CA MET A 209 10.52 11.38 8.63
C MET A 209 10.70 12.86 8.95
N ALA A 210 10.51 13.27 10.21
CA ALA A 210 10.72 14.65 10.62
C ALA A 210 12.17 15.11 10.37
N ARG A 211 13.15 14.25 10.64
CA ARG A 211 14.57 14.54 10.42
C ARG A 211 14.89 14.64 8.92
N VAL A 212 14.62 13.59 8.16
CA VAL A 212 15.14 13.46 6.79
C VAL A 212 14.31 14.21 5.75
N GLN A 213 13.02 14.45 6.00
CA GLN A 213 12.16 15.23 5.09
C GLN A 213 12.11 16.71 5.46
N LEU A 214 12.13 17.03 6.76
CA LEU A 214 11.79 18.37 7.26
C LEU A 214 12.95 19.05 8.02
N GLY A 215 14.01 18.32 8.37
CA GLY A 215 15.13 18.85 9.17
C GLY A 215 14.71 19.20 10.59
N ARG A 216 13.74 18.48 11.15
CA ARG A 216 13.15 18.75 12.47
C ARG A 216 13.28 17.58 13.42
N GLU A 217 13.28 17.92 14.71
CA GLU A 217 13.09 16.97 15.80
C GLU A 217 11.66 17.10 16.36
N ILE A 218 11.09 15.99 16.80
CA ILE A 218 9.78 15.95 17.43
C ILE A 218 10.00 15.76 18.93
N SER A 219 9.44 16.66 19.74
CA SER A 219 9.49 16.52 21.20
C SER A 219 8.69 15.29 21.65
N GLU A 220 9.00 14.71 22.82
CA GLU A 220 8.21 13.56 23.35
C GLU A 220 6.72 13.88 23.44
N THR A 221 6.36 15.08 23.90
CA THR A 221 4.96 15.53 23.97
C THR A 221 4.29 15.57 22.59
N ASP A 222 4.99 16.12 21.59
CA ASP A 222 4.47 16.17 20.22
C ASP A 222 4.38 14.78 19.59
N MET A 223 5.32 13.89 19.92
CA MET A 223 5.30 12.49 19.49
C MET A 223 4.10 11.76 20.09
N ASP A 224 3.82 11.94 21.39
CA ASP A 224 2.65 11.38 22.05
C ASP A 224 1.35 11.84 21.39
N ASN A 225 1.26 13.12 21.07
CA ASN A 225 0.11 13.70 20.36
C ASN A 225 -0.03 13.12 18.95
N LEU A 226 1.05 12.99 18.20
CA LEU A 226 1.05 12.38 16.85
C LEU A 226 0.60 10.92 16.90
N MET A 227 1.08 10.13 17.88
CA MET A 227 0.65 8.74 18.04
C MET A 227 -0.86 8.65 18.31
N ALA A 228 -1.41 9.56 19.12
CA ALA A 228 -2.85 9.62 19.34
C ALA A 228 -3.59 9.93 18.03
N PHE A 229 -3.15 10.93 17.27
CA PHE A 229 -3.74 11.23 15.96
C PHE A 229 -3.68 10.03 15.00
N TYR A 230 -2.56 9.30 14.94
CA TYR A 230 -2.44 8.11 14.09
C TYR A 230 -3.41 6.99 14.49
N GLN A 231 -3.73 6.83 15.78
CA GLN A 231 -4.79 5.91 16.22
C GLN A 231 -6.19 6.34 15.75
N ALA A 232 -6.41 7.63 15.48
CA ALA A 232 -7.66 8.10 14.89
C ALA A 232 -7.78 7.78 13.40
N LEU A 233 -6.69 7.36 12.74
CA LEU A 233 -6.62 6.93 11.34
C LEU A 233 -6.85 5.42 11.16
N GLU A 234 -7.23 4.71 12.23
CA GLU A 234 -7.58 3.29 12.18
C GLU A 234 -9.05 3.12 11.79
N GLY A 235 -9.25 2.52 10.63
CA GLY A 235 -10.56 2.06 10.19
C GLY A 235 -10.69 0.54 10.33
N GLU A 236 -11.94 0.07 10.32
CA GLU A 236 -12.23 -1.36 10.38
C GLU A 236 -12.26 -1.99 8.99
N VAL A 237 -11.73 -3.21 8.87
CA VAL A 237 -11.79 -3.98 7.63
C VAL A 237 -13.27 -4.28 7.33
N PRO A 238 -13.76 -4.01 6.11
CA PRO A 238 -15.16 -4.26 5.77
C PRO A 238 -15.53 -5.73 6.01
N ALA A 239 -16.68 -5.96 6.67
CA ALA A 239 -17.09 -7.30 7.07
C ALA A 239 -17.17 -8.29 5.89
N HIS A 240 -17.55 -7.82 4.70
CA HIS A 240 -17.59 -8.66 3.50
C HIS A 240 -16.20 -9.14 3.05
N ALA A 241 -15.14 -8.37 3.33
CA ALA A 241 -13.77 -8.73 2.99
C ALA A 241 -13.18 -9.80 3.93
N LEU A 242 -13.79 -9.99 5.12
CA LEU A 242 -13.38 -11.02 6.09
C LEU A 242 -14.01 -12.40 5.81
N VAL A 243 -14.96 -12.47 4.87
CA VAL A 243 -15.62 -13.73 4.50
C VAL A 243 -14.80 -14.43 3.42
N ILE A 244 -14.19 -15.56 3.78
CA ILE A 244 -13.47 -16.40 2.82
C ILE A 244 -14.50 -17.10 1.91
N PRO A 245 -14.42 -16.94 0.58
CA PRO A 245 -15.36 -17.59 -0.33
C PRO A 245 -15.10 -19.10 -0.39
N VAL A 246 -16.15 -19.88 -0.59
CA VAL A 246 -16.01 -21.28 -1.01
C VAL A 246 -15.58 -21.27 -2.47
N LEU A 247 -14.35 -21.73 -2.74
CA LEU A 247 -13.80 -21.79 -4.09
C LEU A 247 -14.49 -22.90 -4.91
N PRO A 248 -14.83 -22.67 -6.18
CA PRO A 248 -15.38 -23.71 -7.04
C PRO A 248 -14.35 -24.82 -7.29
N ALA A 249 -14.84 -26.06 -7.43
CA ALA A 249 -13.98 -27.22 -7.60
C ALA A 249 -13.22 -27.18 -8.94
N SER A 250 -11.95 -27.61 -8.92
CA SER A 250 -11.19 -27.87 -10.15
C SER A 250 -11.79 -29.05 -10.91
N THR A 251 -11.56 -29.08 -12.22
CA THR A 251 -11.94 -30.17 -13.12
C THR A 251 -10.71 -31.00 -13.51
N GLU A 252 -10.92 -32.12 -14.20
CA GLU A 252 -9.81 -32.92 -14.75
C GLU A 252 -8.98 -32.14 -15.79
N GLN A 253 -9.58 -31.13 -16.42
CA GLN A 253 -8.95 -30.26 -17.41
C GLN A 253 -8.17 -29.11 -16.79
N THR A 254 -8.32 -28.85 -15.47
CA THR A 254 -7.62 -27.74 -14.82
C THR A 254 -6.10 -27.97 -14.82
N PRO A 255 -5.29 -27.06 -15.41
CA PRO A 255 -3.83 -27.16 -15.48
C PRO A 255 -3.21 -27.43 -14.12
N ARG A 256 -2.44 -28.51 -13.95
CA ARG A 256 -1.94 -28.93 -12.64
C ARG A 256 -0.99 -27.90 -12.00
N PRO A 257 -0.93 -27.81 -10.66
CA PRO A 257 0.07 -26.97 -9.98
C PRO A 257 1.49 -27.34 -10.43
N SER A 258 2.33 -26.32 -10.64
CA SER A 258 3.77 -26.48 -10.82
C SER A 258 4.46 -25.93 -9.58
N ASN A 259 5.05 -26.78 -8.76
CA ASN A 259 5.77 -26.36 -7.56
C ASN A 259 7.22 -25.98 -7.92
N ARG A 260 7.39 -25.00 -8.81
CA ARG A 260 8.72 -24.45 -9.13
C ARG A 260 9.07 -23.33 -8.17
#